data_AF-A0A7S0DDA5-F1
#
_entry.id   AF-A0A7S0DDA5-F1
#
_cell.length_a   1.000
_cell.length_b   1.000
_cell.length_c   1.000
_cell.angle_alpha   90.00
_cell.angle_beta   90.00
_cell.angle_gamma   90.00
#
_symmetry.space_group_name_H-M   'P 1'
#
loop_
_entity.id
_entity.type
_entity.pdbx_description
1 polymer ?
#
loop_
_entity_poly.entity_id
_entity_poly.type
_entity_poly.pdbx_seq_one_letter_code
_entity_poly.pdbx_strand_id
1 'polypeptide(L)'
;NFQRRYVQSNIFIMDVLLEIGSVEKVADFWIPYPPQIPPTRNTKVAVVRIKSSLITKISAIRVYLPQSLEPEVQRNRVFSVMFEALRQYDNNPPLLHPIQDFKGNKNVLGPYVAEYNALSKKIASDPIHKMTPVERKVKVDKAKKAVILLDKMARLRRKVRMSTIEEFERELKKRMKVLLELGHIDSEGILLRKGRMAAEIESVDGLVLSELLLSGSTNDLSPPHLVAFLTCLYPMENKNSAIKNPPSDKVLAKAYLELQKVARRIGELQKKCGMEIEVDEYVGSFSPEISEVALAWCQGKSFRELAKMTKMFEGSIIRCLRRLQELLDRLKSAAIVIGDRALSSKFEEGRQALVRGIVFAGSLYT
;
A
#
# COMPACT_ATOMS: atom_id res chain seq x y z
N ASN A 1 -6.26 18.35 -6.11
CA ASN A 1 -7.14 19.53 -5.96
C ASN A 1 -8.58 19.25 -6.38
N PHE A 2 -9.22 18.27 -5.72
CA PHE A 2 -10.66 18.04 -5.79
C PHE A 2 -11.34 18.94 -4.75
N GLN A 3 -11.60 20.20 -5.10
CA GLN A 3 -12.35 21.10 -4.22
C GLN A 3 -13.81 20.66 -4.19
N ARG A 4 -14.17 19.97 -3.10
CA ARG A 4 -15.53 19.86 -2.57
C ARG A 4 -16.12 21.27 -2.41
N ARG A 5 -16.95 21.72 -3.34
CA ARG A 5 -17.99 22.70 -3.04
C ARG A 5 -19.13 21.95 -2.37
N TYR A 6 -19.09 21.92 -1.04
CA TYR A 6 -20.26 21.68 -0.21
C TYR A 6 -21.27 22.78 -0.52
N VAL A 7 -22.24 22.50 -1.39
CA VAL A 7 -23.53 23.19 -1.33
C VAL A 7 -24.17 22.68 -0.05
N GLN A 8 -24.41 23.56 0.93
CA GLN A 8 -25.25 23.24 2.09
C GLN A 8 -26.58 22.70 1.54
N SER A 9 -26.77 21.38 1.60
CA SER A 9 -28.05 20.78 1.27
C SER A 9 -29.01 21.16 2.38
N ASN A 10 -29.86 22.16 2.15
CA ASN A 10 -31.04 22.37 2.99
C ASN A 10 -31.87 21.08 2.87
N ILE A 11 -31.78 20.21 3.88
CA ILE A 11 -32.56 18.97 3.94
C ILE A 11 -33.99 19.39 4.30
N PHE A 12 -34.82 19.62 3.28
CA PHE A 12 -36.25 19.83 3.50
C PHE A 12 -36.91 18.49 3.84
N ILE A 13 -37.74 18.53 4.87
CA ILE A 13 -38.56 17.42 5.30
C ILE A 13 -40.00 17.73 4.87
N MET A 14 -40.64 16.78 4.19
CA MET A 14 -41.99 16.95 3.63
C MET A 14 -42.89 15.84 4.13
N ASP A 15 -44.13 16.20 4.47
CA ASP A 15 -45.18 15.26 4.84
C ASP A 15 -45.97 14.87 3.58
N VAL A 16 -45.91 13.59 3.21
CA VAL A 16 -46.45 13.06 1.94
C VAL A 16 -47.42 11.91 2.24
N LEU A 17 -48.63 11.97 1.66
CA LEU A 17 -49.63 10.91 1.78
C LEU A 17 -49.22 9.72 0.90
N LEU A 18 -48.96 8.56 1.51
CA LEU A 18 -48.53 7.34 0.82
C LEU A 18 -49.33 6.13 1.28
N GLU A 19 -49.42 5.13 0.40
CA GLU A 19 -49.82 3.79 0.78
C GLU A 19 -48.61 3.04 1.35
N ILE A 20 -48.78 2.46 2.53
CA ILE A 20 -47.73 1.83 3.32
C ILE A 20 -48.09 0.35 3.49
N GLY A 21 -47.14 -0.54 3.21
CA GLY A 21 -47.31 -1.98 3.38
C GLY A 21 -46.88 -2.49 4.75
N SER A 22 -45.78 -1.95 5.28
CA SER A 22 -45.27 -2.31 6.60
C SER A 22 -44.59 -1.12 7.26
N VAL A 23 -44.44 -1.20 8.59
CA VAL A 23 -43.71 -0.21 9.37
C VAL A 23 -42.70 -0.96 10.23
N GLU A 24 -41.45 -0.56 10.19
CA GLU A 24 -40.38 -1.13 11.01
C GLU A 24 -40.03 -0.17 12.14
N LYS A 25 -39.92 -0.67 13.37
CA LYS A 25 -39.45 0.13 14.50
C LYS A 25 -37.93 0.04 14.56
N VAL A 26 -37.24 1.16 14.32
CA VAL A 26 -35.79 1.28 14.46
C VAL A 26 -35.52 2.27 15.58
N ALA A 27 -35.05 1.76 16.72
CA ALA A 27 -34.92 2.50 17.98
C ALA A 27 -36.27 3.15 18.40
N ASP A 28 -36.32 4.48 18.56
CA ASP A 28 -37.52 5.23 18.93
C ASP A 28 -38.38 5.66 17.72
N PHE A 29 -37.99 5.29 16.50
CA PHE A 29 -38.65 5.75 15.27
C PHE A 29 -39.36 4.62 14.53
N TRP A 30 -40.49 4.96 13.91
CA TRP A 30 -41.23 4.09 13.01
C TRP A 30 -40.93 4.47 11.57
N ILE A 31 -40.32 3.56 10.80
CA ILE A 31 -39.96 3.75 9.39
C ILE A 31 -41.01 3.04 8.52
N PRO A 32 -41.78 3.76 7.71
CA PRO A 32 -42.75 3.16 6.80
C PRO A 32 -42.09 2.68 5.50
N TYR A 33 -42.48 1.49 5.05
CA TYR A 33 -42.06 0.91 3.78
C TYR A 33 -43.23 0.81 2.79
N PRO A 34 -42.97 1.02 1.48
CA PRO A 34 -44.00 0.88 0.47
C PRO A 34 -44.51 -0.58 0.39
N PRO A 35 -45.75 -0.80 -0.08
CA PRO A 35 -46.30 -2.14 -0.27
C PRO A 35 -45.46 -2.98 -1.23
N GLN A 36 -45.33 -4.28 -0.93
CA GLN A 36 -44.74 -5.25 -1.84
C GLN A 36 -45.63 -5.40 -3.09
N ILE A 37 -45.04 -5.72 -4.23
CA ILE A 37 -45.78 -6.00 -5.48
C ILE A 37 -45.73 -7.52 -5.72
N PRO A 38 -46.87 -8.23 -5.77
CA PRO A 38 -48.26 -7.75 -5.73
C PRO A 38 -48.71 -7.32 -4.31
N PRO A 39 -49.64 -6.36 -4.19
CA PRO A 39 -50.03 -5.79 -2.90
C PRO A 39 -50.67 -6.85 -1.98
N THR A 40 -50.15 -6.97 -0.76
CA THR A 40 -50.77 -7.75 0.31
C THR A 40 -52.06 -7.06 0.79
N ARG A 41 -53.05 -7.83 1.27
CA ARG A 41 -54.38 -7.31 1.70
C ARG A 41 -54.36 -6.27 2.84
N ASN A 42 -53.22 -6.00 3.48
CA ASN A 42 -53.08 -5.11 4.63
C ASN A 42 -52.26 -3.85 4.29
N THR A 43 -52.65 -3.09 3.27
CA THR A 43 -52.08 -1.76 3.03
C THR A 43 -52.84 -0.70 3.82
N LYS A 44 -52.14 0.35 4.28
CA LYS A 44 -52.74 1.49 4.99
C LYS A 44 -52.27 2.80 4.36
N VAL A 45 -53.19 3.75 4.22
CA VAL A 45 -52.86 5.11 3.76
C VAL A 45 -52.50 5.97 4.97
N ALA A 46 -51.27 6.48 5.00
CA ALA A 46 -50.83 7.40 6.04
C ALA A 46 -49.95 8.53 5.51
N VAL A 47 -49.85 9.59 6.30
CA VAL A 47 -48.94 10.70 6.01
C VAL A 47 -47.56 10.34 6.54
N VAL A 48 -46.59 10.27 5.63
CA VAL A 48 -45.20 9.90 5.90
C VAL A 48 -44.31 11.11 5.74
N ARG A 49 -43.46 11.33 6.74
CA ARG A 49 -42.42 12.35 6.72
C ARG A 49 -41.19 11.85 5.96
N ILE A 50 -40.93 12.39 4.78
CA ILE A 50 -39.78 12.01 3.93
C ILE A 50 -38.79 13.15 3.75
N LYS A 51 -37.52 12.80 3.50
CA LYS A 51 -36.51 13.76 3.07
C LYS A 51 -36.73 14.10 1.59
N SER A 52 -36.56 15.38 1.24
CA SER A 52 -36.63 15.88 -0.15
C SER A 52 -35.73 15.13 -1.14
N SER A 53 -34.60 14.55 -0.68
CA SER A 53 -33.71 13.73 -1.52
C SER A 53 -34.36 12.45 -2.06
N LEU A 54 -35.48 12.01 -1.49
CA LEU A 54 -36.22 10.81 -1.92
C LEU A 54 -37.25 11.13 -3.01
N ILE A 55 -37.50 12.42 -3.30
CA ILE A 55 -38.43 12.84 -4.35
C ILE A 55 -37.74 12.66 -5.69
N THR A 56 -38.27 11.75 -6.50
CA THR A 56 -37.73 11.45 -7.84
C THR A 56 -38.42 12.22 -8.96
N LYS A 57 -39.72 12.53 -8.80
CA LYS A 57 -40.56 13.18 -9.80
C LYS A 57 -41.62 14.05 -9.14
N ILE A 58 -42.03 15.13 -9.81
CA ILE A 58 -43.13 16.00 -9.39
C ILE A 58 -44.05 16.21 -10.58
N SER A 59 -45.35 16.01 -10.38
CA SER A 59 -46.38 16.17 -11.42
C SER A 59 -47.08 17.52 -11.35
N ALA A 60 -47.68 17.96 -12.46
CA ALA A 60 -48.47 19.19 -12.52
C ALA A 60 -49.87 19.03 -11.88
N ILE A 61 -50.33 17.80 -11.66
CA ILE A 61 -51.65 17.49 -11.10
C ILE A 61 -51.68 17.91 -9.63
N ARG A 62 -52.75 18.61 -9.23
CA ARG A 62 -53.00 19.00 -7.85
C ARG A 62 -54.34 18.43 -7.40
N VAL A 63 -54.35 17.83 -6.22
CA VAL A 63 -55.55 17.31 -5.57
C VAL A 63 -55.92 18.27 -4.44
N TYR A 64 -57.22 18.54 -4.28
CA TYR A 64 -57.71 19.35 -3.17
C TYR A 64 -57.49 18.61 -1.84
N LEU A 65 -56.86 19.29 -0.88
CA LEU A 65 -56.61 18.76 0.45
C LEU A 65 -57.61 19.36 1.46
N PRO A 66 -58.31 18.55 2.26
CA PRO A 66 -59.14 19.03 3.37
C PRO A 66 -58.28 19.64 4.49
N GLN A 67 -58.92 20.39 5.39
CA GLN A 67 -58.23 21.08 6.49
C GLN A 67 -57.52 20.13 7.48
N SER A 68 -57.98 18.88 7.61
CA SER A 68 -57.33 17.85 8.43
C SER A 68 -57.23 16.54 7.66
N LEU A 69 -56.16 15.79 7.92
CA LEU A 69 -55.92 14.43 7.42
C LEU A 69 -55.71 13.42 8.58
N GLU A 70 -56.08 13.81 9.79
CA GLU A 70 -56.04 12.92 10.97
C GLU A 70 -57.04 11.75 10.87
N PRO A 71 -58.27 11.94 10.35
CA PRO A 71 -59.22 10.84 10.20
C PRO A 71 -58.82 9.90 9.04
N GLU A 72 -58.84 8.59 9.29
CA GLU A 72 -58.52 7.57 8.28
C GLU A 72 -59.45 7.64 7.06
N VAL A 73 -60.74 7.88 7.29
CA VAL A 73 -61.76 8.05 6.23
C VAL A 73 -61.38 9.19 5.28
N GLN A 74 -60.83 10.29 5.81
CA GLN A 74 -60.44 11.44 4.98
C GLN A 74 -59.15 11.15 4.20
N ARG A 75 -58.16 10.48 4.80
CA ARG A 75 -56.95 10.03 4.08
C ARG A 75 -57.29 9.11 2.92
N ASN A 76 -58.14 8.11 3.16
CA ASN A 76 -58.57 7.17 2.12
C ASN A 76 -59.34 7.89 1.01
N ARG A 77 -60.21 8.85 1.35
CA ARG A 77 -60.92 9.66 0.34
C ARG A 77 -59.97 10.45 -0.56
N VAL A 78 -58.99 11.16 0.02
CA VAL A 78 -58.00 11.92 -0.75
C VAL A 78 -57.14 10.99 -1.61
N PHE A 79 -56.75 9.84 -1.07
CA PHE A 79 -55.99 8.84 -1.80
C PHE A 79 -56.76 8.25 -2.99
N SER A 80 -58.05 7.95 -2.82
CA SER A 80 -58.92 7.52 -3.93
C SER A 80 -59.04 8.57 -5.01
N VAL A 81 -59.27 9.85 -4.64
CA VAL A 81 -59.34 10.96 -5.61
C VAL A 81 -58.01 11.12 -6.36
N MET A 82 -56.88 11.01 -5.66
CA MET A 82 -55.56 11.03 -6.30
C MET A 82 -55.39 9.87 -7.28
N PHE A 83 -55.79 8.66 -6.90
CA PHE A 83 -55.66 7.48 -7.74
C PHE A 83 -56.57 7.54 -8.98
N GLU A 84 -57.79 8.05 -8.83
CA GLU A 84 -58.69 8.33 -9.96
C GLU A 84 -58.10 9.36 -10.91
N ALA A 85 -57.53 10.44 -10.37
CA ALA A 85 -56.84 11.45 -11.17
C ALA A 85 -55.63 10.86 -11.92
N LEU A 86 -54.88 9.92 -11.32
CA LEU A 86 -53.77 9.22 -12.00
C LEU A 86 -54.26 8.26 -13.09
N ARG A 87 -55.38 7.57 -12.87
CA ARG A 87 -55.98 6.65 -13.86
C ARG A 87 -56.41 7.36 -15.13
N GLN A 88 -56.84 8.62 -15.05
CA GLN A 88 -57.18 9.43 -16.23
C GLN A 88 -56.00 9.65 -17.19
N TYR A 89 -54.75 9.45 -16.71
CA TYR A 89 -53.53 9.58 -17.49
C TYR A 89 -52.79 8.24 -17.65
N ASP A 90 -53.50 7.10 -17.57
CA ASP A 90 -52.89 5.75 -17.63
C ASP A 90 -51.71 5.57 -16.65
N ASN A 91 -51.81 6.15 -15.45
CA ASN A 91 -50.75 6.21 -14.42
C ASN A 91 -49.46 6.93 -14.86
N ASN A 92 -49.51 7.75 -15.90
CA ASN A 92 -48.38 8.54 -16.39
C ASN A 92 -48.73 10.04 -16.43
N PRO A 93 -48.84 10.70 -15.26
CA PRO A 93 -49.26 12.10 -15.20
C PRO A 93 -48.20 13.05 -15.80
N PRO A 94 -48.62 14.23 -16.30
CA PRO A 94 -47.69 15.24 -16.81
C PRO A 94 -46.72 15.69 -15.71
N LEU A 95 -45.43 15.53 -15.97
CA LEU A 95 -44.34 15.91 -15.07
C LEU A 95 -43.93 17.36 -15.27
N LEU A 96 -43.58 18.05 -14.19
CA LEU A 96 -43.08 19.41 -14.24
C LEU A 96 -41.64 19.43 -14.77
N HIS A 97 -41.39 20.34 -15.71
CA HIS A 97 -40.10 20.52 -16.36
C HIS A 97 -39.13 21.31 -15.46
N PRO A 98 -37.91 20.79 -15.18
CA PRO A 98 -36.93 21.44 -14.29
C PRO A 98 -36.55 22.88 -14.65
N ILE A 99 -36.57 23.23 -15.93
CA ILE A 99 -36.21 24.57 -16.42
C ILE A 99 -37.42 25.48 -16.65
N GLN A 100 -38.47 25.00 -17.33
CA GLN A 100 -39.63 25.83 -17.70
C GLN A 100 -40.55 26.08 -16.50
N ASP A 101 -40.84 25.05 -15.70
CA ASP A 101 -41.81 25.14 -14.61
C ASP A 101 -41.14 25.51 -13.28
N PHE A 102 -40.04 24.86 -12.94
CA PHE A 102 -39.28 25.14 -11.72
C PHE A 102 -38.35 26.35 -11.82
N LYS A 103 -38.26 26.99 -13.00
CA LYS A 103 -37.34 28.11 -13.28
C LYS A 103 -35.89 27.82 -12.89
N GLY A 104 -35.47 26.56 -13.01
CA GLY A 104 -34.11 26.14 -12.70
C GLY A 104 -33.07 26.75 -13.66
N ASN A 105 -31.82 26.89 -13.19
CA ASN A 105 -30.77 27.52 -13.98
C ASN A 105 -30.47 26.73 -15.27
N LYS A 106 -30.81 27.33 -16.41
CA LYS A 106 -30.65 26.74 -17.75
C LYS A 106 -29.21 26.39 -18.09
N ASN A 107 -28.22 27.15 -17.60
CA ASN A 107 -26.80 26.90 -17.88
C ASN A 107 -26.28 25.64 -17.18
N VAL A 108 -26.88 25.28 -16.04
CA VAL A 108 -26.49 24.09 -15.27
C VAL A 108 -27.31 22.88 -15.67
N LEU A 109 -28.64 23.02 -15.76
CA LEU A 109 -29.55 21.89 -16.02
C LEU A 109 -29.74 21.60 -17.51
N GLY A 110 -29.52 22.58 -18.38
CA GLY A 110 -29.71 22.45 -19.83
C GLY A 110 -28.99 21.24 -20.44
N PRO A 111 -27.67 21.06 -20.19
CA PRO A 111 -26.92 19.90 -20.70
C PRO A 111 -27.50 18.56 -20.26
N TYR A 112 -27.82 18.41 -18.97
CA TYR A 112 -28.37 17.16 -18.42
C TYR A 112 -29.78 16.85 -18.93
N VAL A 113 -30.63 17.86 -19.09
CA VAL A 113 -31.97 17.69 -19.67
C VAL A 113 -31.87 17.28 -21.14
N ALA A 114 -30.96 17.88 -21.91
CA ALA A 114 -30.71 17.50 -23.29
C ALA A 114 -30.19 16.05 -23.40
N GLU A 115 -29.25 15.67 -22.54
CA GLU A 115 -28.71 14.30 -22.46
C GLU A 115 -29.78 13.29 -22.07
N TYR A 116 -30.59 13.58 -21.05
CA TYR A 116 -31.70 12.74 -20.63
C TYR A 116 -32.70 12.52 -21.77
N ASN A 117 -33.08 13.57 -22.49
CA ASN A 117 -33.98 13.48 -23.62
C ASN A 117 -33.38 12.68 -24.78
N ALA A 118 -32.09 12.86 -25.07
CA ALA A 118 -31.38 12.09 -26.09
C ALA A 118 -31.31 10.60 -25.74
N LEU A 119 -30.97 10.27 -24.50
CA LEU A 119 -30.93 8.89 -24.00
C LEU A 119 -32.32 8.25 -23.97
N SER A 120 -33.34 8.99 -23.53
CA SER A 120 -34.72 8.51 -23.50
C SER A 120 -35.24 8.21 -24.90
N LYS A 121 -34.93 9.06 -25.89
CA LYS A 121 -35.23 8.80 -27.31
C LYS A 121 -34.49 7.57 -27.83
N LYS A 122 -33.20 7.41 -27.52
CA LYS A 122 -32.42 6.22 -27.91
C LYS A 122 -33.01 4.94 -27.31
N ILE A 123 -33.34 4.95 -26.02
CA ILE A 123 -33.98 3.82 -25.33
C ILE A 123 -35.32 3.51 -25.98
N ALA A 124 -36.16 4.52 -26.24
CA ALA A 124 -37.46 4.32 -26.87
C ALA A 124 -37.36 3.77 -28.30
N SER A 125 -36.31 4.16 -29.04
CA SER A 125 -36.06 3.66 -30.39
C SER A 125 -35.49 2.23 -30.43
N ASP A 126 -34.96 1.73 -29.31
CA ASP A 126 -34.31 0.43 -29.24
C ASP A 126 -35.33 -0.71 -29.44
N PRO A 127 -35.04 -1.73 -30.27
CA PRO A 127 -35.94 -2.87 -30.48
C PRO A 127 -36.34 -3.59 -29.18
N ILE A 128 -35.48 -3.62 -28.16
CA ILE A 128 -35.75 -4.23 -26.86
C ILE A 128 -36.85 -3.46 -26.11
N HIS A 129 -36.99 -2.16 -26.36
CA HIS A 129 -38.04 -1.33 -25.78
C HIS A 129 -39.42 -1.55 -26.41
N LYS A 130 -39.48 -2.24 -27.56
CA LYS A 130 -40.74 -2.66 -28.21
C LYS A 130 -41.15 -4.10 -27.85
N MET A 131 -40.26 -4.87 -27.22
CA MET A 131 -40.54 -6.25 -26.78
C MET A 131 -41.47 -6.28 -25.57
N THR A 132 -42.11 -7.43 -25.36
CA THR A 132 -42.94 -7.67 -24.18
C THR A 132 -42.12 -7.51 -22.88
N PRO A 133 -42.73 -7.11 -21.76
CA PRO A 133 -42.02 -6.93 -20.49
C PRO A 133 -41.22 -8.17 -20.05
N VAL A 134 -41.72 -9.37 -20.35
CA VAL A 134 -41.08 -10.65 -20.00
C VAL A 134 -39.82 -10.88 -20.83
N GLU A 135 -39.91 -10.75 -22.16
CA GLU A 135 -38.77 -10.92 -23.07
C GLU A 135 -37.67 -9.88 -22.82
N ARG A 136 -38.09 -8.63 -22.56
CA ARG A 136 -37.20 -7.54 -22.18
C ARG A 136 -36.42 -7.90 -20.92
N LYS A 137 -37.11 -8.37 -19.88
CA LYS A 137 -36.48 -8.75 -18.60
C LYS A 137 -35.43 -9.85 -18.79
N VAL A 138 -35.75 -10.90 -19.54
CA VAL A 138 -34.81 -12.01 -19.82
C VAL A 138 -33.55 -11.50 -20.53
N LYS A 139 -33.69 -10.68 -21.58
CA LYS A 139 -32.54 -10.12 -22.32
C LYS A 139 -31.71 -9.17 -21.46
N VAL A 140 -32.36 -8.28 -20.70
CA VAL A 140 -31.68 -7.34 -19.80
C VAL A 140 -30.92 -8.09 -18.71
N ASP A 141 -31.50 -9.12 -18.12
CA ASP A 141 -30.83 -9.91 -17.08
C ASP A 141 -29.63 -10.69 -17.63
N LYS A 142 -29.74 -11.21 -18.86
CA LYS A 142 -28.60 -11.82 -19.57
C LYS A 142 -27.49 -10.79 -19.83
N ALA A 143 -27.82 -9.59 -20.28
CA ALA A 143 -26.87 -8.52 -20.51
C ALA A 143 -26.20 -8.05 -19.21
N LYS A 144 -26.95 -7.88 -18.12
CA LYS A 144 -26.42 -7.58 -16.79
C LYS A 144 -25.42 -8.63 -16.32
N LYS A 145 -25.77 -9.92 -16.45
CA LYS A 145 -24.86 -11.03 -16.15
C LYS A 145 -23.58 -10.95 -16.98
N ALA A 146 -23.69 -10.68 -18.28
CA ALA A 146 -22.54 -10.54 -19.17
C ALA A 146 -21.62 -9.38 -18.72
N VAL A 147 -22.17 -8.21 -18.38
CA VAL A 147 -21.39 -7.07 -17.88
C VAL A 147 -20.66 -7.41 -16.58
N ILE A 148 -21.33 -8.10 -15.64
CA ILE A 148 -20.70 -8.54 -14.39
C ILE A 148 -19.55 -9.52 -14.66
N LEU A 149 -19.75 -10.47 -15.58
CA LEU A 149 -18.71 -11.42 -15.97
C LEU A 149 -17.53 -10.73 -16.66
N LEU A 150 -17.77 -9.73 -17.52
CA LEU A 150 -16.73 -8.93 -18.16
C LEU A 150 -15.90 -8.14 -17.14
N ASP A 151 -16.55 -7.52 -16.14
CA ASP A 151 -15.83 -6.85 -15.06
C ASP A 151 -14.99 -7.85 -14.24
N LYS A 152 -15.55 -9.04 -13.93
CA LYS A 152 -14.82 -10.11 -13.24
C LYS A 152 -13.60 -10.58 -14.05
N MET A 153 -13.75 -10.75 -15.36
CA MET A 153 -12.64 -11.10 -16.27
C MET A 153 -11.56 -10.01 -16.28
N ALA A 154 -11.95 -8.73 -16.35
CA ALA A 154 -11.02 -7.61 -16.31
C ALA A 154 -10.23 -7.57 -14.99
N ARG A 155 -10.91 -7.80 -13.85
CA ARG A 155 -10.26 -7.89 -12.54
C ARG A 155 -9.29 -9.06 -12.44
N LEU A 156 -9.68 -10.25 -12.90
CA LEU A 156 -8.81 -11.42 -12.89
C LEU A 156 -7.58 -11.23 -13.79
N ARG A 157 -7.76 -10.65 -14.98
CA ARG A 157 -6.63 -10.30 -15.86
C ARG A 157 -5.67 -9.31 -15.21
N ARG A 158 -6.16 -8.30 -14.48
CA ARG A 158 -5.29 -7.42 -13.70
C ARG A 158 -4.52 -8.18 -12.62
N LYS A 159 -5.19 -9.08 -11.88
CA LYS A 159 -4.51 -9.92 -10.88
C LYS A 159 -3.44 -10.81 -11.48
N VAL A 160 -3.66 -11.36 -12.69
CA VAL A 160 -2.66 -12.16 -13.40
C VAL A 160 -1.50 -11.29 -13.90
N ARG A 161 -1.75 -10.09 -14.41
CA ARG A 161 -0.65 -9.15 -14.77
C ARG A 161 0.12 -8.63 -13.56
N MET A 162 -0.57 -8.46 -12.44
CA MET A 162 0.02 -8.20 -11.14
C MET A 162 0.54 -9.47 -10.48
N SER A 163 0.52 -10.63 -11.16
CA SER A 163 1.13 -11.82 -10.58
C SER A 163 2.60 -11.53 -10.41
N THR A 164 3.08 -11.86 -9.22
CA THR A 164 4.40 -11.53 -8.69
C THR A 164 5.55 -11.90 -9.61
N ILE A 165 5.35 -12.84 -10.54
CA ILE A 165 6.36 -13.34 -11.47
C ILE A 165 6.91 -12.23 -12.39
N GLU A 166 6.05 -11.42 -13.01
CA GLU A 166 6.55 -10.34 -13.89
C GLU A 166 7.30 -9.26 -13.11
N GLU A 167 6.90 -9.02 -11.87
CA GLU A 167 7.57 -8.08 -10.97
C GLU A 167 8.94 -8.60 -10.53
N PHE A 168 9.02 -9.88 -10.14
CA PHE A 168 10.27 -10.56 -9.82
C PHE A 168 11.21 -10.60 -11.03
N GLU A 169 10.73 -10.88 -12.23
CA GLU A 169 11.56 -10.85 -13.45
C GLU A 169 12.10 -9.46 -13.73
N ARG A 170 11.29 -8.40 -13.54
CA ARG A 170 11.73 -7.01 -13.69
C ARG A 170 12.79 -6.66 -12.65
N GLU A 171 12.59 -7.04 -11.40
CA GLU A 171 13.56 -6.81 -10.32
C GLU A 171 14.86 -7.57 -10.55
N LEU A 172 14.78 -8.85 -10.91
CA LEU A 172 15.93 -9.69 -11.22
C LEU A 172 16.77 -9.07 -12.34
N LYS A 173 16.14 -8.60 -13.43
CA LYS A 173 16.85 -7.91 -14.52
C LYS A 173 17.56 -6.65 -14.05
N LYS A 174 16.97 -5.87 -13.13
CA LYS A 174 17.60 -4.68 -12.55
C LYS A 174 18.81 -5.08 -11.70
N ARG A 175 18.69 -6.10 -10.84
CA ARG A 175 19.78 -6.62 -10.00
C ARG A 175 20.92 -7.20 -10.83
N MET A 176 20.62 -7.96 -11.89
CA MET A 176 21.63 -8.49 -12.82
C MET A 176 22.43 -7.36 -13.49
N LYS A 177 21.78 -6.25 -13.88
CA LYS A 177 22.48 -5.08 -14.42
C LYS A 177 23.46 -4.48 -13.42
N VAL A 178 23.07 -4.36 -12.15
CA VAL A 178 23.98 -3.88 -11.09
C VAL A 178 25.18 -4.81 -10.95
N LEU A 179 24.95 -6.13 -10.90
CA LEU A 179 26.02 -7.12 -10.79
C LEU A 179 26.98 -7.07 -11.99
N LEU A 180 26.45 -6.86 -13.20
CA LEU A 180 27.25 -6.71 -14.42
C LEU A 180 28.11 -5.44 -14.36
N GLU A 181 27.51 -4.29 -14.02
CA GLU A 181 28.21 -3.00 -13.93
C GLU A 181 29.28 -2.96 -12.82
N LEU A 182 29.07 -3.69 -11.72
CA LEU A 182 30.06 -3.85 -10.64
C LEU A 182 31.13 -4.92 -10.94
N GLY A 183 30.99 -5.67 -12.04
CA GLY A 183 31.91 -6.75 -12.40
C GLY A 183 31.84 -7.97 -11.48
N HIS A 184 30.67 -8.27 -10.92
CA HIS A 184 30.41 -9.53 -10.22
C HIS A 184 30.09 -10.66 -11.20
N ILE A 185 29.47 -10.33 -12.33
CA ILE A 185 29.19 -11.24 -13.45
C ILE A 185 29.69 -10.63 -14.75
N ASP A 186 29.95 -11.46 -15.75
CA ASP A 186 30.23 -11.01 -17.12
C ASP A 186 28.95 -10.87 -17.97
N SER A 187 29.12 -10.53 -19.25
CA SER A 187 28.02 -10.35 -20.21
C SER A 187 27.21 -11.63 -20.47
N GLU A 188 27.76 -12.80 -20.19
CA GLU A 188 27.07 -14.09 -20.32
C GLU A 188 26.39 -14.50 -19.01
N GLY A 189 26.55 -13.72 -17.93
CA GLY A 189 26.01 -14.00 -16.61
C GLY A 189 26.87 -14.96 -15.79
N ILE A 190 28.12 -15.19 -16.19
CA ILE A 190 29.05 -16.07 -15.48
C ILE A 190 29.70 -15.31 -14.32
N LEU A 191 29.79 -15.99 -13.17
CA LEU A 191 30.30 -15.40 -11.93
C LEU A 191 31.82 -15.16 -11.96
N LEU A 192 32.20 -13.89 -11.82
CA LEU A 192 33.60 -13.42 -11.77
C LEU A 192 34.18 -13.54 -10.35
N ARG A 193 35.49 -13.27 -10.18
CA ARG A 193 36.18 -13.37 -8.86
C ARG A 193 35.48 -12.56 -7.76
N LYS A 194 35.07 -11.33 -8.05
CA LYS A 194 34.33 -10.47 -7.12
C LYS A 194 32.97 -11.06 -6.75
N GLY A 195 32.26 -11.61 -7.74
CA GLY A 195 31.00 -12.33 -7.54
C GLY A 195 31.15 -13.56 -6.65
N ARG A 196 32.20 -14.35 -6.84
CA ARG A 196 32.51 -15.53 -6.01
C ARG A 196 32.76 -15.16 -4.55
N MET A 197 33.54 -14.10 -4.31
CA MET A 197 33.76 -13.63 -2.94
C MET A 197 32.48 -13.12 -2.29
N ALA A 198 31.67 -12.35 -3.03
CA ALA A 198 30.40 -11.83 -2.53
C ALA A 198 29.38 -12.94 -2.22
N ALA A 199 29.39 -14.04 -2.98
CA ALA A 199 28.49 -15.17 -2.78
C ALA A 199 28.73 -15.94 -1.46
N GLU A 200 29.92 -15.80 -0.85
CA GLU A 200 30.24 -16.40 0.45
C GLU A 200 29.77 -15.53 1.64
N ILE A 201 29.29 -14.31 1.38
CA ILE A 201 28.93 -13.32 2.41
C ILE A 201 27.41 -13.29 2.58
N GLU A 202 26.90 -13.80 3.70
CA GLU A 202 25.47 -13.86 3.99
C GLU A 202 25.00 -12.81 5.02
N SER A 203 25.87 -12.43 5.96
CA SER A 203 25.46 -11.70 7.17
C SER A 203 25.44 -10.17 7.05
N VAL A 204 26.02 -9.63 5.96
CA VAL A 204 26.20 -8.20 5.69
C VAL A 204 26.09 -7.93 4.19
N ASP A 205 26.13 -6.67 3.77
CA ASP A 205 26.12 -6.30 2.34
C ASP A 205 27.38 -6.80 1.61
N GLY A 206 27.22 -7.88 0.85
CA GLY A 206 28.30 -8.53 0.10
C GLY A 206 28.83 -7.70 -1.07
N LEU A 207 28.04 -6.77 -1.65
CA LEU A 207 28.51 -5.90 -2.73
C LEU A 207 29.49 -4.87 -2.18
N VAL A 208 29.10 -4.18 -1.11
CA VAL A 208 29.94 -3.17 -0.46
C VAL A 208 31.21 -3.79 0.11
N LEU A 209 31.09 -4.89 0.85
CA LEU A 209 32.25 -5.54 1.45
C LEU A 209 33.21 -6.08 0.39
N SER A 210 32.70 -6.65 -0.71
CA SER A 210 33.58 -7.17 -1.75
C SER A 210 34.33 -6.09 -2.54
N GLU A 211 33.71 -4.93 -2.79
CA GLU A 211 34.39 -3.76 -3.33
C GLU A 211 35.51 -3.26 -2.42
N LEU A 212 35.26 -3.18 -1.11
CA LEU A 212 36.23 -2.67 -0.13
C LEU A 212 37.45 -3.58 0.01
N LEU A 213 37.24 -4.89 0.07
CA LEU A 213 38.33 -5.86 0.19
C LEU A 213 39.19 -5.87 -1.09
N LEU A 214 38.56 -5.87 -2.28
CA LEU A 214 39.29 -5.97 -3.54
C LEU A 214 39.90 -4.65 -4.02
N SER A 215 39.41 -3.51 -3.55
CA SER A 215 40.03 -2.20 -3.82
C SER A 215 41.33 -1.97 -3.05
N GLY A 216 41.66 -2.85 -2.10
CA GLY A 216 42.83 -2.73 -1.24
C GLY A 216 42.68 -1.69 -0.11
N SER A 217 41.49 -1.10 0.03
CA SER A 217 41.19 -0.09 1.05
C SER A 217 41.41 -0.59 2.49
N THR A 218 41.32 -1.90 2.69
CA THR A 218 41.49 -2.58 3.98
C THR A 218 42.88 -3.19 4.19
N ASN A 219 43.80 -3.06 3.22
CA ASN A 219 45.10 -3.73 3.27
C ASN A 219 46.01 -3.20 4.39
N ASP A 220 45.90 -1.91 4.72
CA ASP A 220 46.70 -1.28 5.77
C ASP A 220 46.11 -1.49 7.18
N LEU A 221 44.90 -2.04 7.28
CA LEU A 221 44.27 -2.29 8.58
C LEU A 221 44.96 -3.46 9.28
N SER A 222 45.38 -3.25 10.53
CA SER A 222 45.83 -4.37 11.38
C SER A 222 44.65 -5.30 11.69
N PRO A 223 44.87 -6.57 12.05
CA PRO A 223 43.78 -7.51 12.31
C PRO A 223 42.73 -6.97 13.31
N PRO A 224 43.08 -6.34 14.44
CA PRO A 224 42.09 -5.71 15.33
C PRO A 224 41.28 -4.57 14.67
N HIS A 225 41.91 -3.73 13.84
CA HIS A 225 41.21 -2.65 13.14
C HIS A 225 40.30 -3.20 12.03
N LEU A 226 40.70 -4.27 11.36
CA LEU A 226 39.86 -4.93 10.36
C LEU A 226 38.60 -5.50 11.01
N VAL A 227 38.74 -6.21 12.13
CA VAL A 227 37.60 -6.77 12.88
C VAL A 227 36.67 -5.64 13.34
N ALA A 228 37.22 -4.57 13.90
CA ALA A 228 36.46 -3.40 14.30
C ALA A 228 35.73 -2.73 13.11
N PHE A 229 36.41 -2.56 11.98
CA PHE A 229 35.83 -2.01 10.76
C PHE A 229 34.65 -2.84 10.25
N LEU A 230 34.77 -4.17 10.26
CA LEU A 230 33.70 -5.08 9.80
C LEU A 230 32.40 -4.90 10.59
N THR A 231 32.45 -4.45 11.85
CA THR A 231 31.22 -4.15 12.60
C THR A 231 30.40 -3.01 11.98
N CYS A 232 31.04 -2.12 11.21
CA CYS A 232 30.37 -1.02 10.52
C CYS A 232 29.40 -1.49 9.42
N LEU A 233 29.56 -2.75 8.96
CA LEU A 233 28.76 -3.36 7.90
C LEU A 233 27.45 -3.98 8.39
N TYR A 234 27.25 -4.10 9.71
CA TYR A 234 25.98 -4.60 10.23
C TYR A 234 24.91 -3.52 10.12
N PRO A 235 23.78 -3.79 9.45
CA PRO A 235 22.64 -2.89 9.47
C PRO A 235 22.12 -2.78 10.91
N MET A 236 22.02 -1.56 11.42
CA MET A 236 21.42 -1.32 12.73
C MET A 236 19.90 -1.21 12.60
N GLU A 237 19.17 -1.73 13.60
CA GLU A 237 17.70 -1.67 13.66
C GLU A 237 17.17 -0.22 13.76
N ASN A 238 18.00 0.70 14.25
CA ASN A 238 17.63 2.12 14.38
C ASN A 238 17.77 2.85 13.04
N LYS A 239 16.65 2.99 12.34
CA LYS A 239 16.46 3.71 11.06
C LYS A 239 16.59 5.24 11.16
N ASN A 240 17.52 5.76 11.95
CA ASN A 240 17.86 7.17 11.80
C ASN A 240 18.61 7.32 10.47
N SER A 241 17.97 7.93 9.49
CA SER A 241 18.49 8.19 8.15
C SER A 241 19.66 9.19 8.11
N ALA A 242 20.09 9.69 9.26
CA ALA A 242 21.22 10.60 9.36
C ALA A 242 22.56 9.86 9.23
N ILE A 243 23.43 10.39 8.38
CA ILE A 243 24.82 9.97 8.26
C ILE A 243 25.46 10.06 9.66
N LYS A 244 26.01 8.94 10.14
CA LYS A 244 26.61 8.86 11.47
C LYS A 244 28.01 9.46 11.45
N ASN A 245 28.39 10.09 12.56
CA ASN A 245 29.72 10.63 12.74
C ASN A 245 30.76 9.50 12.69
N PRO A 246 31.95 9.75 12.12
CA PRO A 246 33.02 8.76 12.08
C PRO A 246 33.51 8.41 13.50
N PRO A 247 34.11 7.22 13.68
CA PRO A 247 34.85 6.87 14.88
C PRO A 247 35.90 7.93 15.27
N SER A 248 36.22 8.00 16.57
CA SER A 248 37.29 8.85 17.10
C SER A 248 38.67 8.32 16.71
N ASP A 249 38.81 7.00 16.56
CA ASP A 249 40.04 6.38 16.05
C ASP A 249 40.26 6.76 14.58
N LYS A 250 41.43 7.34 14.28
CA LYS A 250 41.75 7.89 12.95
C LYS A 250 41.80 6.82 11.85
N VAL A 251 42.26 5.61 12.19
CA VAL A 251 42.39 4.51 11.23
C VAL A 251 41.00 3.99 10.86
N LEU A 252 40.14 3.79 11.87
CA LEU A 252 38.74 3.41 11.66
C LEU A 252 37.94 4.52 10.96
N ALA A 253 38.17 5.79 11.31
CA ALA A 253 37.53 6.93 10.65
C ALA A 253 37.81 6.95 9.15
N LYS A 254 39.08 6.75 8.75
CA LYS A 254 39.46 6.66 7.34
C LYS A 254 38.75 5.51 6.63
N ALA A 255 38.76 4.31 7.23
CA ALA A 255 38.11 3.14 6.65
C ALA A 255 36.59 3.31 6.54
N TYR A 256 35.95 3.90 7.56
CA TYR A 256 34.52 4.17 7.57
C TYR A 256 34.10 5.21 6.52
N LEU A 257 34.92 6.23 6.26
CA LEU A 257 34.66 7.18 5.18
C LEU A 257 34.76 6.51 3.80
N GLU A 258 35.72 5.60 3.59
CA GLU A 258 35.79 4.83 2.35
C GLU A 258 34.59 3.90 2.19
N LEU A 259 34.13 3.25 3.27
CA LEU A 259 32.87 2.49 3.28
C LEU A 259 31.69 3.34 2.81
N GLN A 260 31.52 4.55 3.36
CA GLN A 260 30.43 5.44 2.97
C GLN A 260 30.53 5.86 1.49
N LYS A 261 31.74 6.12 0.97
CA LYS A 261 31.94 6.44 -0.45
C LYS A 261 31.56 5.27 -1.36
N VAL A 262 32.01 4.06 -1.03
CA VAL A 262 31.69 2.85 -1.78
C VAL A 262 30.18 2.55 -1.73
N ALA A 263 29.58 2.62 -0.55
CA ALA A 263 28.14 2.46 -0.38
C ALA A 263 27.34 3.49 -1.20
N ARG A 264 27.75 4.76 -1.20
CA ARG A 264 27.10 5.80 -2.02
C ARG A 264 27.20 5.49 -3.51
N ARG A 265 28.39 5.14 -4.00
CA ARG A 265 28.60 4.75 -5.40
C ARG A 265 27.72 3.57 -5.81
N ILE A 266 27.63 2.54 -4.97
CA ILE A 266 26.75 1.39 -5.22
C ILE A 266 25.28 1.83 -5.18
N GLY A 267 24.85 2.60 -4.18
CA GLY A 267 23.48 3.14 -4.09
C GLY A 267 23.06 3.94 -5.32
N GLU A 268 23.94 4.82 -5.82
CA GLU A 268 23.72 5.59 -7.04
C GLU A 268 23.62 4.69 -8.29
N LEU A 269 24.47 3.67 -8.38
CA LEU A 269 24.42 2.69 -9.46
C LEU A 269 23.11 1.87 -9.41
N GLN A 270 22.71 1.41 -8.22
CA GLN A 270 21.45 0.70 -8.00
C GLN A 270 20.25 1.54 -8.45
N LYS A 271 20.25 2.84 -8.12
CA LYS A 271 19.23 3.80 -8.57
C LYS A 271 19.28 4.01 -10.08
N LYS A 272 20.47 4.15 -10.68
CA LYS A 272 20.67 4.25 -12.14
C LYS A 272 20.15 3.01 -12.89
N CYS A 273 20.29 1.82 -12.32
CA CYS A 273 19.75 0.58 -12.86
C CYS A 273 18.23 0.42 -12.67
N GLY A 274 17.57 1.40 -12.05
CA GLY A 274 16.12 1.48 -11.88
C GLY A 274 15.59 0.79 -10.62
N MET A 275 16.44 0.50 -9.63
CA MET A 275 15.98 0.01 -8.32
C MET A 275 15.43 1.16 -7.49
N GLU A 276 14.36 0.88 -6.73
CA GLU A 276 13.74 1.83 -5.82
C GLU A 276 14.52 1.83 -4.51
N ILE A 277 15.54 2.69 -4.45
CA ILE A 277 16.41 2.84 -3.28
C ILE A 277 16.64 4.32 -2.98
N GLU A 278 16.53 4.68 -1.71
CA GLU A 278 16.98 5.99 -1.22
C GLU A 278 18.46 5.90 -0.83
N VAL A 279 19.31 6.61 -1.58
CA VAL A 279 20.77 6.48 -1.49
C VAL A 279 21.27 6.89 -0.11
N ASP A 280 20.74 7.97 0.47
CA ASP A 280 21.17 8.43 1.78
C ASP A 280 20.72 7.50 2.91
N GLU A 281 19.55 6.86 2.79
CA GLU A 281 19.11 5.82 3.73
C GLU A 281 19.99 4.56 3.63
N TYR A 282 20.35 4.16 2.41
CA TYR A 282 21.27 3.05 2.17
C TYR A 282 22.64 3.31 2.81
N VAL A 283 23.23 4.50 2.60
CA VAL A 283 24.50 4.89 3.20
C VAL A 283 24.39 5.00 4.73
N GLY A 284 23.28 5.54 5.24
CA GLY A 284 22.99 5.68 6.67
C GLY A 284 22.78 4.35 7.41
N SER A 285 22.51 3.26 6.69
CA SER A 285 22.38 1.91 7.28
C SER A 285 23.70 1.38 7.87
N PHE A 286 24.85 1.88 7.41
CA PHE A 286 26.19 1.50 7.88
C PHE A 286 26.60 2.30 9.11
N SER A 287 26.98 1.62 10.20
CA SER A 287 27.04 2.24 11.53
C SER A 287 28.35 1.98 12.28
N PRO A 288 29.10 3.02 12.70
CA PRO A 288 30.36 2.86 13.42
C PRO A 288 30.18 2.62 14.93
N GLU A 289 28.95 2.59 15.45
CA GLU A 289 28.64 2.60 16.90
C GLU A 289 29.35 1.52 17.73
N ILE A 290 29.61 0.34 17.17
CA ILE A 290 30.26 -0.79 17.88
C ILE A 290 31.75 -0.88 17.56
N SER A 291 32.24 -0.15 16.55
CA SER A 291 33.59 -0.32 16.01
C SER A 291 34.70 -0.10 17.06
N GLU A 292 34.61 0.95 17.87
CA GLU A 292 35.58 1.21 18.95
C GLU A 292 35.50 0.19 20.08
N VAL A 293 34.30 -0.31 20.37
CA VAL A 293 34.08 -1.37 21.37
C VAL A 293 34.71 -2.68 20.89
N ALA A 294 34.52 -3.04 19.63
CA ALA A 294 35.14 -4.20 19.02
C ALA A 294 36.66 -4.07 18.93
N LEU A 295 37.18 -2.87 18.63
CA LEU A 295 38.63 -2.61 18.62
C LEU A 295 39.23 -2.82 20.02
N ALA A 296 38.64 -2.20 21.04
CA ALA A 296 39.04 -2.35 22.42
C ALA A 296 39.00 -3.81 22.89
N TRP A 297 38.01 -4.57 22.43
CA TRP A 297 37.91 -6.00 22.67
C TRP A 297 39.04 -6.78 22.01
N CYS A 298 39.34 -6.55 20.73
CA CYS A 298 40.44 -7.24 20.06
C CYS A 298 41.82 -6.85 20.64
N GLN A 299 41.93 -5.72 21.32
CA GLN A 299 43.14 -5.26 22.03
C GLN A 299 43.28 -5.81 23.46
N GLY A 300 42.36 -6.66 23.94
CA GLY A 300 42.50 -7.34 25.22
C GLY A 300 41.72 -6.73 26.40
N LYS A 301 41.01 -5.59 26.23
CA LYS A 301 40.25 -4.96 27.34
C LYS A 301 39.17 -5.87 27.92
N SER A 302 38.88 -5.75 29.20
CA SER A 302 37.84 -6.57 29.84
C SER A 302 36.43 -6.21 29.35
N PHE A 303 35.49 -7.16 29.38
CA PHE A 303 34.10 -6.89 28.99
C PHE A 303 33.45 -5.80 29.86
N ARG A 304 33.84 -5.71 31.13
CA ARG A 304 33.40 -4.66 32.06
C ARG A 304 33.82 -3.26 31.61
N GLU A 305 34.98 -3.12 30.98
CA GLU A 305 35.43 -1.84 30.41
C GLU A 305 34.65 -1.50 29.14
N LEU A 306 34.37 -2.50 28.29
CA LEU A 306 33.56 -2.31 27.08
C LEU A 306 32.16 -1.78 27.38
N ALA A 307 31.50 -2.35 28.40
CA ALA A 307 30.16 -1.94 28.82
C ALA A 307 30.11 -0.47 29.27
N LYS A 308 31.24 0.13 29.65
CA LYS A 308 31.33 1.56 30.00
C LYS A 308 31.58 2.48 28.81
N MET A 309 32.06 1.94 27.69
CA MET A 309 32.40 2.72 26.48
C MET A 309 31.17 3.09 25.67
N THR A 310 30.06 2.37 25.82
CA THR A 310 28.85 2.55 25.05
C THR A 310 27.62 2.48 25.95
N LYS A 311 26.52 3.11 25.51
CA LYS A 311 25.20 3.02 26.17
C LYS A 311 24.39 1.82 25.69
N MET A 312 24.95 1.01 24.80
CA MET A 312 24.29 -0.19 24.29
C MET A 312 24.20 -1.27 25.36
N PHE A 313 23.09 -2.01 25.36
CA PHE A 313 22.93 -3.19 26.22
C PHE A 313 24.01 -4.24 25.94
N GLU A 314 24.50 -4.88 26.99
CA GLU A 314 25.57 -5.87 26.96
C GLU A 314 25.23 -7.05 26.03
N GLY A 315 23.98 -7.48 26.03
CA GLY A 315 23.50 -8.55 25.13
C GLY A 315 23.62 -8.19 23.65
N SER A 316 23.45 -6.91 23.29
CA SER A 316 23.65 -6.42 21.92
C SER A 316 25.12 -6.46 21.52
N ILE A 317 26.02 -6.10 22.44
CA ILE A 317 27.47 -6.19 22.24
C ILE A 317 27.88 -7.65 22.02
N ILE A 318 27.46 -8.57 22.91
CA ILE A 318 27.76 -10.00 22.79
C ILE A 318 27.26 -10.57 21.46
N ARG A 319 26.01 -10.25 21.08
CA ARG A 319 25.44 -10.69 19.80
C ARG A 319 26.24 -10.18 18.60
N CYS A 320 26.68 -8.93 18.62
CA CYS A 320 27.50 -8.38 17.55
C CYS A 320 28.85 -9.09 17.44
N LEU A 321 29.55 -9.29 18.57
CA LEU A 321 30.84 -9.98 18.58
C LEU A 321 30.73 -11.45 18.11
N ARG A 322 29.65 -12.16 18.46
CA ARG A 322 29.42 -13.53 17.98
C ARG A 322 29.11 -13.59 16.48
N ARG A 323 28.25 -12.68 15.96
CA ARG A 323 28.01 -12.57 14.52
C ARG A 323 29.28 -12.25 13.74
N LEU A 324 30.15 -11.43 14.34
CA LEU A 324 31.42 -11.05 13.72
C LEU A 324 32.38 -12.23 13.58
N GLN A 325 32.37 -13.18 14.53
CA GLN A 325 33.10 -14.44 14.40
C GLN A 325 32.64 -15.21 13.16
N GLU A 326 31.32 -15.40 13.00
CA GLU A 326 30.75 -16.09 11.84
C GLU A 326 31.13 -15.40 10.52
N LEU A 327 31.09 -14.06 10.49
CA LEU A 327 31.51 -13.28 9.33
C LEU A 327 33.00 -13.50 9.01
N LEU A 328 33.88 -13.51 10.01
CA LEU A 328 35.32 -13.77 9.80
C LEU A 328 35.58 -15.18 9.25
N ASP A 329 34.85 -16.19 9.71
CA ASP A 329 34.97 -17.57 9.20
C ASP A 329 34.54 -17.67 7.72
N ARG A 330 33.46 -16.96 7.35
CA ARG A 330 33.01 -16.84 5.95
C ARG A 330 34.01 -16.09 5.09
N LEU A 331 34.53 -14.96 5.57
CA LEU A 331 35.51 -14.16 4.84
C LEU A 331 36.85 -14.86 4.66
N LYS A 332 37.29 -15.66 5.63
CA LYS A 332 38.44 -16.54 5.49
C LYS A 332 38.23 -17.55 4.35
N SER A 333 37.07 -18.19 4.31
CA SER A 333 36.71 -19.13 3.23
C SER A 333 36.67 -18.41 1.87
N ALA A 334 36.06 -17.23 1.82
CA ALA A 334 35.99 -16.41 0.61
C ALA A 334 37.37 -15.99 0.09
N ALA A 335 38.29 -15.61 1.00
CA ALA A 335 39.67 -15.26 0.66
C ALA A 335 40.45 -16.45 0.06
N ILE A 336 40.22 -17.67 0.57
CA ILE A 336 40.78 -18.90 0.01
C ILE A 336 40.26 -19.14 -1.41
N VAL A 337 38.95 -18.96 -1.65
CA VAL A 337 38.31 -19.16 -2.95
C VAL A 337 38.87 -18.22 -4.03
N ILE A 338 39.19 -16.98 -3.67
CA ILE A 338 39.81 -16.01 -4.60
C ILE A 338 41.34 -16.16 -4.74
N GLY A 339 41.96 -16.99 -3.90
CA GLY A 339 43.41 -17.23 -3.89
C GLY A 339 44.23 -16.21 -3.11
N ASP A 340 43.62 -15.40 -2.25
CA ASP A 340 44.32 -14.41 -1.41
C ASP A 340 44.64 -14.98 -0.02
N ARG A 341 45.81 -15.62 0.08
CA ARG A 341 46.29 -16.24 1.32
C ARG A 341 46.63 -15.21 2.40
N ALA A 342 47.09 -14.02 2.02
CA ALA A 342 47.44 -12.97 2.98
C ALA A 342 46.18 -12.43 3.67
N LEU A 343 45.13 -12.18 2.89
CA LEU A 343 43.83 -11.78 3.41
C LEU A 343 43.21 -12.88 4.29
N SER A 344 43.32 -14.15 3.88
CA SER A 344 42.88 -15.29 4.69
C SER A 344 43.61 -15.37 6.05
N SER A 345 44.92 -15.13 6.10
CA SER A 345 45.69 -15.10 7.35
C SER A 345 45.22 -13.95 8.24
N LYS A 346 45.05 -12.76 7.66
CA LYS A 346 44.58 -11.57 8.38
C LYS A 346 43.20 -11.78 9.01
N PHE A 347 42.27 -12.47 8.33
CA PHE A 347 40.98 -12.83 8.92
C PHE A 347 41.11 -13.83 10.07
N GLU A 348 41.99 -14.82 9.96
CA GLU A 348 42.23 -15.79 11.05
C GLU A 348 42.85 -15.11 12.28
N GLU A 349 43.85 -14.24 12.09
CA GLU A 349 44.46 -13.45 13.16
C GLU A 349 43.43 -12.55 13.85
N GLY A 350 42.55 -11.91 13.07
CA GLY A 350 41.44 -11.13 13.59
C GLY A 350 40.48 -11.97 14.43
N ARG A 351 40.16 -13.19 13.97
CA ARG A 351 39.31 -14.14 14.69
C ARG A 351 39.93 -14.55 16.02
N GLN A 352 41.23 -14.83 16.06
CA GLN A 352 41.95 -15.17 17.29
C GLN A 352 41.94 -14.02 18.31
N ALA A 353 42.06 -12.77 17.84
CA ALA A 353 41.94 -11.60 18.71
C ALA A 353 40.51 -11.38 19.24
N LEU A 354 39.50 -11.77 18.45
CA LEU A 354 38.08 -11.63 18.79
C LEU A 354 37.61 -12.70 19.78
N VAL A 355 37.94 -13.98 19.55
CA VAL A 355 37.38 -15.12 20.29
C VAL A 355 38.12 -15.32 21.62
N ARG A 356 37.64 -14.67 22.68
CA ARG A 356 38.20 -14.81 24.05
C ARG A 356 37.18 -14.55 25.14
N GLY A 357 37.48 -14.96 26.38
CA GLY A 357 36.72 -14.60 27.58
C GLY A 357 35.23 -14.99 27.56
N ILE A 358 34.44 -14.33 28.41
CA ILE A 358 33.03 -14.70 28.69
C ILE A 358 32.09 -14.59 27.49
N VAL A 359 32.43 -13.74 26.50
CA VAL A 359 31.59 -13.50 25.31
C VAL A 359 31.44 -14.77 24.45
N PHE A 360 32.44 -15.66 24.50
CA PHE A 360 32.51 -16.88 23.70
C PHE A 360 32.51 -18.15 24.55
N ALA A 361 32.21 -18.06 25.86
CA ALA A 361 32.05 -19.24 26.69
C ALA A 361 30.83 -20.05 26.22
N GLY A 362 31.00 -21.37 26.10
CA GLY A 362 29.90 -22.29 25.86
C GLY A 362 28.88 -22.23 27.00
N SER A 363 27.61 -22.51 26.69
CA SER A 363 26.62 -22.73 27.74
C SER A 363 27.04 -23.92 28.58
N LEU A 364 26.83 -23.90 29.90
CA LEU A 364 27.13 -25.04 30.78
C LEU A 364 26.25 -26.28 30.50
N TYR A 365 25.28 -26.16 29.59
CA TYR A 365 24.32 -27.20 29.21
C TYR A 365 24.50 -27.77 27.79
N THR A 366 25.64 -27.48 27.15
CA THR A 366 26.11 -28.19 25.95
C THR A 366 27.25 -29.09 26.31
#